data_AF-A0A978UQA0-F1
#
_entry.id   AF-A0A978UQA0-F1
#
_cell.length_a   1.000
_cell.length_b   1.000
_cell.length_c   1.000
_cell.angle_alpha   90.00
_cell.angle_beta   90.00
_cell.angle_gamma   90.00
#
_symmetry.space_group_name_H-M   'P 1'
#
loop_
_entity.id
_entity.type
_entity.pdbx_description
1 polymer ?
#
loop_
_entity_poly.entity_id
_entity_poly.type
_entity_poly.pdbx_seq_one_letter_code
_entity_poly.pdbx_strand_id
1 'polypeptide(L)'
;MGIDLVAGGKTKNSKRLSLSRLIRFVEGKRIQSHDDIRVYDVPSLKVTALRFTETARARIEKAGVECLTFDQLALRAPLCQNTVLLRGPKNACGAVKHFGPASGVPHSHSKPHV
;
A
#
# COMPACT_ATOMS: atom_id res chain seq x y z
N MET A 1 8.01 -14.23 15.05
CA MET A 1 9.12 -13.58 14.31
C MET A 1 8.49 -12.86 13.12
N GLY A 2 8.23 -11.57 13.30
CA GLY A 2 7.27 -10.79 12.51
C GLY A 2 7.74 -10.53 11.09
N ILE A 3 6.81 -10.65 10.15
CA ILE A 3 6.93 -10.20 8.77
C ILE A 3 6.87 -8.68 8.77
N ASP A 4 8.00 -8.02 8.55
CA ASP A 4 8.05 -6.56 8.50
C ASP A 4 7.56 -6.09 7.12
N LEU A 5 6.54 -5.24 7.10
CA LEU A 5 5.98 -4.75 5.85
C LEU A 5 6.72 -3.52 5.35
N VAL A 6 7.21 -3.55 4.11
CA VAL A 6 7.83 -2.40 3.47
C VAL A 6 6.89 -1.79 2.43
N ALA A 7 6.43 -0.56 2.68
CA ALA A 7 5.61 0.22 1.75
C ALA A 7 6.44 1.23 0.96
N GLY A 8 6.57 0.99 -0.36
CA GLY A 8 7.28 1.89 -1.29
C GLY A 8 6.61 3.26 -1.48
N GLY A 9 7.42 4.32 -1.47
CA GLY A 9 7.05 5.75 -1.38
C GLY A 9 6.43 6.37 -2.64
N LYS A 10 6.44 7.71 -2.76
CA LYS A 10 5.69 8.46 -3.79
C LYS A 10 6.46 8.74 -5.08
N THR A 11 6.21 7.98 -6.14
CA THR A 11 6.59 8.32 -7.52
C THR A 11 5.48 7.84 -8.47
N LYS A 12 5.49 8.23 -9.75
CA LYS A 12 4.53 7.69 -10.76
C LYS A 12 4.49 6.14 -10.77
N ASN A 13 5.57 5.49 -10.33
CA ASN A 13 5.75 4.04 -10.27
C ASN A 13 5.49 3.43 -8.86
N SER A 14 5.17 4.25 -7.86
CA SER A 14 4.94 3.83 -6.48
C SER A 14 3.83 4.70 -5.85
N LYS A 15 2.61 4.14 -5.83
CA LYS A 15 1.43 4.78 -5.26
C LYS A 15 1.28 4.43 -3.79
N ARG A 16 0.56 5.28 -3.05
CA ARG A 16 0.20 5.01 -1.65
C ARG A 16 -0.44 3.63 -1.52
N LEU A 17 0.05 2.85 -0.57
CA LEU A 17 -0.57 1.61 -0.12
C LEU A 17 -1.58 1.96 0.97
N SER A 18 -2.77 1.38 0.90
CA SER A 18 -3.77 1.53 1.95
C SER A 18 -3.58 0.47 3.04
N LEU A 19 -3.95 0.81 4.28
CA LEU A 19 -3.93 -0.12 5.42
C LEU A 19 -4.75 -1.39 5.14
N SER A 20 -5.91 -1.26 4.49
CA SER A 20 -6.73 -2.40 4.04
C SER A 20 -5.98 -3.35 3.11
N ARG A 21 -5.13 -2.81 2.23
CA ARG A 21 -4.35 -3.62 1.30
C ARG A 21 -3.19 -4.30 2.00
N LEU A 22 -2.58 -3.65 3.00
CA LEU A 22 -1.61 -4.28 3.90
C LEU A 22 -2.24 -5.49 4.61
N ILE A 23 -3.41 -5.32 5.25
CA ILE A 23 -4.08 -6.40 5.98
C ILE A 23 -4.44 -7.56 5.04
N ARG A 24 -4.88 -7.26 3.82
CA ARG A 24 -5.16 -8.28 2.81
C ARG A 24 -3.96 -9.19 2.50
N PHE A 25 -2.75 -8.64 2.47
CA PHE A 25 -1.56 -9.45 2.17
C PHE A 25 -1.14 -10.33 3.36
N VAL A 26 -1.48 -9.93 4.57
CA VAL A 26 -1.11 -10.66 5.80
C VAL A 26 -2.16 -11.69 6.19
N GLU A 27 -3.44 -11.36 6.11
CA GLU A 27 -4.53 -12.26 6.49
C GLU A 27 -5.24 -12.95 5.31
N GLY A 28 -4.92 -12.59 4.07
CA GLY A 28 -5.61 -13.12 2.87
C GLY A 28 -7.05 -12.59 2.67
N LYS A 29 -7.56 -11.70 3.53
CA LYS A 29 -8.94 -11.20 3.47
C LYS A 29 -9.12 -10.04 2.48
N ARG A 30 -10.17 -10.08 1.64
CA ARG A 30 -10.51 -9.00 0.67
C ARG A 30 -11.17 -7.81 1.37
N ILE A 31 -10.38 -6.88 1.89
CA ILE A 31 -10.88 -5.57 2.34
C ILE A 31 -10.47 -4.51 1.32
N GLN A 32 -11.46 -3.93 0.63
CA GLN A 32 -11.25 -2.82 -0.28
C GLN A 32 -11.23 -1.52 0.53
N SER A 33 -10.34 -0.60 0.14
CA SER A 33 -10.49 0.85 0.29
C SER A 33 -9.40 1.57 1.12
N HIS A 34 -9.24 2.86 0.85
CA HIS A 34 -8.08 3.74 1.07
C HIS A 34 -8.30 4.59 2.31
N ASP A 35 -7.34 4.65 3.26
CA ASP A 35 -7.47 5.40 4.53
C ASP A 35 -8.87 5.30 5.17
N ASP A 36 -9.54 4.15 5.00
CA ASP A 36 -10.96 4.08 5.31
C ASP A 36 -11.14 4.11 6.81
N ILE A 37 -12.02 5.01 7.25
CA ILE A 37 -12.51 5.13 8.63
C ILE A 37 -13.13 3.80 9.11
N ARG A 38 -13.42 2.89 8.18
CA ARG A 38 -14.04 1.59 8.41
C ARG A 38 -13.06 0.48 8.86
N VAL A 39 -11.75 0.68 8.77
CA VAL A 39 -10.77 -0.31 9.27
C VAL A 39 -10.49 0.01 10.74
N TYR A 40 -11.14 -0.74 11.62
CA TYR A 40 -11.06 -0.57 13.08
C TYR A 40 -9.89 -1.32 13.72
N ASP A 41 -9.47 -2.42 13.10
CA ASP A 41 -8.47 -3.33 13.65
C ASP A 41 -7.22 -3.34 12.76
N VAL A 42 -6.08 -2.97 13.36
CA VAL A 42 -4.77 -3.00 12.69
C VAL A 42 -4.00 -4.17 13.31
N PRO A 43 -3.70 -5.22 12.53
CA PRO A 43 -2.95 -6.36 13.04
C PRO A 43 -1.59 -5.93 13.56
N SER A 44 -1.09 -6.62 14.60
CA SER A 44 0.18 -6.33 15.26
C SER A 44 1.38 -6.67 14.35
N LEU A 45 1.77 -5.72 13.49
CA LEU A 45 2.81 -5.91 12.48
C LEU A 45 3.69 -4.66 12.40
N LYS A 46 5.02 -4.80 12.39
CA LYS A 46 5.88 -3.63 12.19
C LYS A 46 5.70 -3.09 10.77
N VAL A 47 5.35 -1.80 10.65
CA VAL A 47 5.13 -1.15 9.36
C VAL A 47 6.30 -0.22 9.07
N THR A 48 7.01 -0.48 7.98
CA THR A 48 8.06 0.38 7.45
C THR A 48 7.56 1.06 6.19
N ALA A 49 7.66 2.39 6.10
CA ALA A 49 7.29 3.13 4.90
C ALA A 49 8.20 4.33 4.66
N LEU A 50 8.30 4.77 3.41
CA LEU A 50 9.01 6.01 3.08
C LEU A 50 8.29 7.26 3.62
N ARG A 51 6.96 7.28 3.61
CA ARG A 51 6.14 8.38 4.14
C ARG A 51 4.82 7.85 4.70
N PHE A 52 4.51 8.23 5.95
CA PHE A 52 3.22 7.98 6.57
C PHE A 52 2.31 9.22 6.43
N THR A 53 1.00 9.00 6.33
CA THR A 53 0.02 10.06 6.62
C THR A 53 -0.11 10.21 8.14
N GLU A 54 -0.39 11.42 8.62
CA GLU A 54 -0.56 11.69 10.05
C GLU A 54 -1.67 10.82 10.65
N THR A 55 -2.76 10.65 9.91
CA THR A 55 -3.88 9.78 10.27
C THR A 55 -3.50 8.31 10.38
N ALA A 56 -2.70 7.80 9.45
CA ALA A 56 -2.24 6.40 9.51
C ALA A 56 -1.25 6.19 10.66
N ARG A 57 -0.33 7.14 10.89
CA ARG A 57 0.62 7.07 12.02
C ARG A 57 -0.13 7.01 13.36
N ALA A 58 -1.08 7.92 13.60
CA ALA A 58 -1.86 7.93 14.82
C ALA A 58 -2.66 6.62 15.04
N ARG A 59 -3.15 5.99 13.97
CA ARG A 59 -3.85 4.70 14.07
C ARG A 59 -2.92 3.54 14.39
N ILE A 60 -1.73 3.51 13.77
CA ILE A 60 -0.73 2.47 14.01
C ILE A 60 -0.20 2.57 15.45
N GLU A 61 0.08 3.79 15.92
CA GLU A 61 0.49 4.05 17.31
C GLU A 61 -0.61 3.67 18.31
N LYS A 62 -1.88 3.99 18.01
CA LYS A 62 -3.03 3.57 18.83
C LYS A 62 -3.19 2.06 18.91
N ALA A 63 -2.80 1.33 17.86
CA ALA A 63 -2.79 -0.13 17.85
C ALA A 63 -1.59 -0.74 18.61
N GLY A 64 -0.69 0.08 19.17
CA GLY A 64 0.50 -0.37 19.88
C GLY A 64 1.58 -0.92 18.94
N VAL A 65 1.58 -0.47 17.69
CA VAL A 65 2.45 -0.99 16.63
C VAL A 65 3.55 0.02 16.27
N GLU A 66 4.76 -0.47 16.01
CA GLU A 66 5.90 0.38 15.63
C GLU A 66 5.82 0.86 14.17
N CYS A 67 5.87 2.18 13.97
CA CYS A 67 6.11 2.81 12.67
C CYS A 67 7.61 3.03 12.46
N LEU A 68 8.20 2.38 11.45
CA LEU A 68 9.63 2.46 11.15
C LEU A 68 9.92 3.26 9.88
N THR A 69 11.05 3.97 9.87
CA THR A 69 11.63 4.52 8.65
C THR A 69 12.54 3.50 7.96
N PHE A 70 12.84 3.74 6.69
CA PHE A 70 13.72 2.85 5.93
C PHE A 70 15.15 2.79 6.49
N ASP A 71 15.66 3.90 7.01
CA ASP A 71 16.95 3.95 7.70
C ASP A 71 16.95 3.08 8.96
N GLN A 72 15.89 3.16 9.77
CA GLN A 72 15.76 2.33 10.98
C GLN A 72 15.62 0.85 10.65
N LEU A 73 14.95 0.51 9.54
CA LEU A 73 14.90 -0.86 9.04
C LEU A 73 16.28 -1.34 8.58
N ALA A 74 17.03 -0.52 7.85
CA ALA A 74 18.36 -0.89 7.35
C ALA A 74 19.34 -1.20 8.49
N LEU A 75 19.25 -0.49 9.61
CA LEU A 75 20.05 -0.76 10.81
C LEU A 75 19.65 -2.08 11.50
N ARG A 76 18.36 -2.41 11.53
CA ARG A 76 17.84 -3.62 12.19
C ARG A 76 18.02 -4.87 11.33
N ALA A 77 17.76 -4.76 10.04
CA ALA A 77 17.74 -5.86 9.08
C ALA A 77 18.46 -5.45 7.78
N PRO A 78 19.80 -5.39 7.77
CA PRO A 78 20.57 -4.96 6.60
C PRO A 78 20.36 -5.91 5.41
N LEU A 79 20.10 -7.20 5.68
CA LEU A 79 19.83 -8.22 4.67
C LEU A 79 18.35 -8.37 4.31
N CYS A 80 17.46 -7.56 4.90
CA CYS A 80 16.01 -7.63 4.69
C CYS A 80 15.42 -9.05 4.91
N GLN A 81 16.02 -9.85 5.79
CA GLN A 81 15.50 -11.17 6.14
C GLN A 81 14.17 -11.01 6.89
N ASN A 82 13.18 -11.84 6.54
CA ASN A 82 11.82 -11.80 7.08
C ASN A 82 11.04 -10.51 6.79
N THR A 83 11.41 -9.77 5.75
CA THR A 83 10.66 -8.58 5.31
C THR A 83 9.86 -8.87 4.04
N VAL A 84 8.66 -8.29 3.93
CA VAL A 84 7.81 -8.39 2.74
C VAL A 84 7.74 -7.03 2.07
N LEU A 85 8.27 -6.97 0.85
CA LEU A 85 8.19 -5.78 0.01
C LEU A 85 6.81 -5.69 -0.65
N LEU A 86 6.06 -4.64 -0.35
CA LEU A 86 4.78 -4.37 -0.99
C LEU A 86 4.84 -3.14 -1.88
N ARG A 87 4.05 -3.23 -2.95
CA ARG A 87 3.90 -2.19 -3.96
C ARG A 87 2.45 -1.79 -4.15
N GLY A 88 2.21 -0.48 -4.22
CA GLY A 88 0.91 0.08 -4.57
C GLY A 88 0.48 -0.26 -6.02
N PRO A 89 -0.83 -0.24 -6.32
CA PRO A 89 -1.35 -0.62 -7.63
C PRO A 89 -0.97 0.37 -8.74
N LYS A 90 -0.09 -0.06 -9.66
CA LYS A 90 0.43 0.77 -10.76
C LYS A 90 -0.66 1.21 -11.76
N ASN A 91 -1.56 0.31 -12.13
CA ASN A 91 -2.54 0.54 -13.21
C ASN A 91 -3.84 1.23 -12.77
N ALA A 92 -3.98 1.57 -11.49
CA ALA A 92 -5.19 2.21 -10.97
C ALA A 92 -5.32 3.73 -11.28
N CYS A 93 -4.40 4.31 -12.06
CA CYS A 93 -4.44 5.76 -12.34
C CYS A 93 -5.51 6.06 -13.38
N GLY A 94 -6.17 7.22 -13.27
CA GLY A 94 -7.13 7.70 -14.29
C GLY A 94 -6.53 7.71 -15.69
N ALA A 95 -5.30 8.21 -15.82
CA ALA A 95 -4.55 8.19 -17.08
C ALA A 95 -4.41 6.77 -17.68
N VAL A 96 -4.23 5.75 -16.85
CA VAL A 96 -4.08 4.37 -17.34
C VAL A 96 -5.38 3.81 -17.90
N LYS A 97 -6.53 4.36 -17.50
CA LYS A 97 -7.84 3.96 -18.01
C LYS A 97 -8.07 4.41 -19.46
N HIS A 98 -7.29 5.36 -19.95
CA HIS A 98 -7.37 5.83 -21.33
C HIS A 98 -6.43 5.07 -22.27
N PHE A 99 -5.50 4.27 -21.71
CA PHE A 99 -4.63 3.40 -22.51
C PHE A 99 -5.35 2.10 -22.88
N GLY A 100 -5.01 1.55 -24.03
CA GLY A 100 -5.60 0.32 -24.56
C GLY A 100 -6.21 0.53 -25.95
N PRO A 101 -6.99 -0.44 -26.44
CA PRO A 101 -7.69 -0.34 -27.73
C PRO A 101 -8.54 0.93 -27.80
N ALA A 102 -8.71 1.50 -29.00
CA ALA A 102 -9.48 2.73 -29.20
C ALA A 102 -10.89 2.60 -28.63
N SER A 103 -11.40 3.68 -28.01
CA SER A 103 -12.76 3.71 -27.47
C SER A 103 -13.76 3.46 -28.59
N GLY A 104 -14.50 2.34 -28.52
CA GLY A 104 -15.51 1.96 -29.50
C GLY A 104 -15.18 0.72 -30.33
N VAL A 105 -13.97 0.14 -30.23
CA VAL A 105 -13.71 -1.18 -30.84
C VAL A 105 -14.35 -2.30 -30.00
N PRO A 106 -14.80 -3.42 -30.61
CA PRO A 106 -15.31 -4.56 -29.88
C PRO A 106 -14.30 -5.02 -28.80
N HIS A 107 -14.79 -5.26 -27.58
CA HIS A 107 -13.98 -5.62 -26.40
C HIS A 107 -13.04 -4.51 -25.85
N SER A 108 -13.27 -3.23 -26.19
CA SER A 108 -12.57 -2.11 -25.55
C SER A 108 -13.22 -1.68 -24.23
N HIS A 109 -12.39 -1.51 -23.19
CA HIS A 109 -12.77 -0.92 -21.90
C HIS A 109 -12.06 0.42 -21.63
N SER A 110 -11.47 1.01 -22.66
CA SER A 110 -10.74 2.27 -22.59
C SER A 110 -11.70 3.44 -22.37
N LYS A 111 -11.45 4.28 -21.36
CA LYS A 111 -12.26 5.45 -21.07
C LYS A 111 -12.06 6.52 -22.18
N PRO A 112 -13.12 7.11 -22.74
CA PRO A 112 -12.99 8.22 -23.69
C PRO A 112 -12.41 9.48 -23.00
N HIS A 113 -11.66 10.28 -23.75
CA HIS A 113 -11.26 11.63 -23.34
C HIS A 113 -12.43 12.57 -23.63
N VAL A 114 -13.10 13.03 -22.58
CA VAL A 114 -14.18 14.03 -22.57
C VAL A 114 -13.98 14.93 -21.37
#